data_AF-A0A8S2SML6-F1
#
_entry.id   AF-A0A8S2SML6-F1
#
_cell.length_a   1.000
_cell.length_b   1.000
_cell.length_c   1.000
_cell.angle_alpha   90.00
_cell.angle_beta   90.00
_cell.angle_gamma   90.00
#
_symmetry.space_group_name_H-M   'P 1'
#
loop_
_entity.id
_entity.type
_entity.pdbx_description
1 polymer ?
#
loop_
_entity_poly.entity_id
_entity_poly.type
_entity_poly.pdbx_seq_one_letter_code
_entity_poly.pdbx_strand_id
1 'polypeptide(L)' 'HPQRSDDLNQFVCVHNGIITNYKDIKQYLTNKGYRFESETDTEVVVKLVKYLYDKHKNENITFQKLIEMACSQL' A
#
# COMPACT_ATOMS: atom_id res chain seq x y z
N HIS A 1 -11.39 9.22 -2.03
CA HIS A 1 -11.40 8.82 -3.45
C HIS A 1 -10.62 7.52 -3.62
N PRO A 2 -10.94 6.68 -4.61
CA PRO A 2 -10.16 5.47 -4.88
C PRO A 2 -8.72 5.83 -5.25
N GLN A 3 -7.74 5.17 -4.61
CA GLN A 3 -6.32 5.24 -4.96
C GLN A 3 -5.84 3.89 -5.46
N ARG A 4 -4.90 3.90 -6.41
CA ARG A 4 -4.35 2.71 -7.07
C ARG A 4 -2.92 2.42 -6.63
N SER A 5 -2.53 1.15 -6.64
CA SER A 5 -1.15 0.73 -6.34
C SER A 5 -0.18 1.03 -7.48
N ASP A 6 -0.60 0.89 -8.73
CA ASP A 6 0.20 1.01 -9.95
C ASP A 6 -0.69 1.34 -11.17
N ASP A 7 -0.05 1.54 -12.33
CA ASP A 7 -0.72 1.86 -13.59
C ASP A 7 -1.69 0.76 -14.09
N LEU A 8 -1.51 -0.47 -13.60
CA LEU A 8 -2.35 -1.62 -13.94
C LEU A 8 -3.53 -1.79 -12.97
N ASN A 9 -3.65 -0.93 -11.95
CA ASN A 9 -4.66 -1.00 -10.91
C ASN A 9 -4.73 -2.37 -10.22
N GLN A 10 -3.58 -2.99 -9.94
CA GLN A 10 -3.54 -4.31 -9.28
C GLN A 10 -4.27 -4.30 -7.93
N PHE A 11 -4.17 -3.20 -7.18
CA PHE A 11 -4.98 -2.93 -6.00
C PHE A 11 -5.57 -1.53 -6.07
N VAL A 12 -6.82 -1.40 -5.63
CA VAL A 12 -7.52 -0.12 -5.51
C VAL A 12 -8.18 -0.05 -4.14
N CYS A 13 -8.03 1.09 -3.45
CA CYS A 13 -8.54 1.27 -2.09
C CYS A 13 -9.28 2.60 -1.95
N VAL A 14 -10.38 2.58 -1.21
CA VAL A 14 -11.02 3.78 -0.66
C VAL A 14 -10.80 3.76 0.84
N HIS A 15 -10.24 4.84 1.37
CA HIS A 15 -10.06 5.02 2.81
C HIS A 15 -10.79 6.28 3.26
N ASN A 16 -11.40 6.19 4.45
CA ASN A 16 -11.97 7.32 5.17
C ASN A 16 -11.24 7.41 6.52
N GLY A 17 -10.57 8.52 6.77
CA GLY A 17 -9.73 8.70 7.95
C GLY A 17 -8.42 9.40 7.62
N ILE A 18 -7.50 9.36 8.57
CA ILE A 18 -6.13 9.86 8.42
C ILE A 18 -5.18 8.76 8.88
N ILE A 19 -4.23 8.37 8.04
CA ILE A 19 -3.09 7.54 8.44
C ILE A 19 -1.96 8.46 8.89
N THR A 20 -1.63 8.45 10.18
CA THR A 20 -0.72 9.44 10.77
C THR A 20 0.75 9.20 10.45
N ASN A 21 1.15 7.94 10.21
CA ASN A 21 2.52 7.54 9.91
C ASN A 21 2.83 7.43 8.41
N TYR A 22 1.94 7.90 7.52
CA TYR A 22 2.06 7.72 6.07
C TYR A 22 3.38 8.24 5.47
N LYS A 23 3.99 9.27 6.07
CA LYS A 23 5.24 9.87 5.57
C LYS A 23 6.41 8.90 5.65
N ASP A 24 6.52 8.16 6.75
CA ASP A 24 7.61 7.20 6.95
C ASP A 24 7.48 6.03 5.99
N ILE A 25 6.24 5.53 5.81
CA ILE A 25 5.93 4.47 4.86
C ILE A 25 6.17 4.95 3.42
N LYS A 26 5.76 6.17 3.08
CA LYS A 26 6.00 6.77 1.76
C LYS A 26 7.49 6.85 1.46
N GLN A 27 8.30 7.31 2.42
CA GLN A 27 9.75 7.37 2.25
C GLN A 27 10.35 5.97 2.06
N TYR A 28 9.92 4.99 2.86
CA TYR A 28 10.35 3.61 2.74
C TYR A 28 10.06 3.02 1.35
N LEU A 29 8.82 3.18 0.87
CA LEU A 29 8.40 2.67 -0.44
C LEU A 29 9.08 3.41 -1.60
N THR A 30 9.31 4.72 -1.45
CA THR A 30 10.07 5.51 -2.43
C THR A 30 11.50 4.98 -2.56
N ASN A 31 12.15 4.66 -1.44
CA ASN A 31 13.48 4.03 -1.43
C ASN A 31 13.50 2.62 -2.08
N LYS A 32 12.34 1.97 -2.19
CA LYS A 32 12.14 0.70 -2.90
C LYS A 32 11.76 0.86 -4.37
N GLY A 33 11.70 2.10 -4.89
CA GLY A 33 11.41 2.40 -6.29
C GLY A 33 9.94 2.64 -6.62
N TYR A 34 9.06 2.70 -5.62
CA TYR A 34 7.65 3.05 -5.84
C TYR A 34 7.53 4.54 -6.17
N ARG A 35 6.80 4.85 -7.24
CA ARG A 35 6.42 6.23 -7.59
C ARG A 35 5.07 6.56 -6.99
N PHE A 36 4.94 7.78 -6.48
CA PHE A 36 3.71 8.32 -5.94
C PHE A 36 3.17 9.41 -6.87
N GLU A 37 1.87 9.39 -7.11
CA GLU A 37 1.14 10.32 -7.96
C GLU A 37 0.40 11.38 -7.14
N SER A 38 0.27 11.15 -5.83
CA SER A 38 -0.40 12.04 -4.89
C SER A 38 0.36 12.14 -3.55
N GLU A 39 -0.08 13.09 -2.73
CA GLU A 39 0.35 13.23 -1.35
C GLU A 39 -0.65 12.62 -0.36
N THR A 40 -1.63 11.87 -0.86
CA THR A 40 -2.65 11.26 0.00
C THR A 40 -2.09 10.05 0.73
N ASP A 41 -2.42 9.96 2.01
CA ASP A 41 -2.18 8.80 2.84
C ASP A 41 -2.79 7.50 2.28
N THR A 42 -3.94 7.62 1.64
CA THR A 42 -4.66 6.50 1.00
C THR A 42 -3.82 5.84 -0.09
N GLU A 43 -3.03 6.62 -0.85
CA GLU A 43 -2.12 6.06 -1.86
C GLU A 43 -0.96 5.28 -1.24
N VAL A 44 -0.49 5.71 -0.06
CA VAL A 44 0.55 5.00 0.70
C VAL A 44 0.07 3.63 1.13
N VAL A 45 -1.17 3.53 1.63
CA VAL A 45 -1.77 2.26 2.03
C VAL A 45 -1.85 1.28 0.86
N VAL A 46 -2.39 1.70 -0.29
CA VAL A 46 -2.58 0.78 -1.43
C VAL A 46 -1.24 0.35 -2.05
N LYS A 47 -0.22 1.21 -2.04
CA LYS A 47 1.15 0.83 -2.46
C LYS A 47 1.85 -0.08 -1.45
N LEU A 48 1.58 0.06 -0.16
CA LEU A 48 2.05 -0.87 0.87
C LEU A 48 1.47 -2.27 0.69
N VAL A 49 0.16 -2.36 0.41
CA VAL A 49 -0.51 -3.64 0.09
C VAL A 49 0.16 -4.31 -1.12
N LYS A 50 0.41 -3.56 -2.19
CA LYS A 50 1.14 -4.09 -3.36
C LYS A 50 2.55 -4.56 -3.00
N TYR A 51 3.30 -3.78 -2.22
CA TYR A 51 4.64 -4.16 -1.78
C TYR A 51 4.66 -5.50 -1.02
N LEU A 52 3.73 -5.67 -0.08
CA LEU A 52 3.59 -6.91 0.67
C LEU A 52 3.15 -8.07 -0.23
N TYR A 53 2.25 -7.84 -1.17
CA TYR A 53 1.85 -8.86 -2.14
C TYR A 53 3.03 -9.31 -2.99
N ASP A 54 3.80 -8.38 -3.57
CA ASP A 54 4.95 -8.69 -4.42
C ASP A 54 6.03 -9.46 -3.64
N LYS A 55 6.19 -9.19 -2.35
CA LYS A 55 7.13 -9.90 -1.46
C LYS A 55 6.68 -11.33 -1.13
N HIS A 56 5.38 -11.56 -0.97
CA HIS A 56 4.81 -12.84 -0.53
C HIS A 56 4.09 -13.62 -1.64
N LYS A 57 4.17 -13.19 -2.90
CA LYS A 57 3.43 -13.78 -4.03
C LYS A 57 3.66 -15.28 -4.25
N ASN A 58 4.80 -15.81 -3.77
CA ASN A 58 5.16 -17.23 -3.90
C ASN A 58 4.69 -18.07 -2.70
N GLU A 59 4.09 -17.46 -1.67
CA GLU A 59 3.76 -18.11 -0.38
C GLU A 59 2.27 -18.45 -0.25
N ASN A 60 1.48 -18.41 -1.32
CA ASN A 60 0.02 -18.61 -1.29
C ASN A 60 -0.68 -17.73 -0.23
N ILE A 61 -0.21 -16.50 -0.06
CA ILE A 61 -0.78 -15.56 0.91
C ILE A 61 -2.23 -15.24 0.57
N THR A 62 -3.11 -15.27 1.58
CA THR A 62 -4.51 -14.88 1.40
C THR A 62 -4.64 -13.36 1.41
N PHE A 63 -5.67 -12.84 0.74
CA PHE A 63 -5.95 -11.41 0.75
C PHE A 63 -6.17 -10.88 2.18
N GLN A 64 -6.89 -11.64 3.03
CA GLN A 64 -7.08 -11.27 4.43
C GLN A 64 -5.74 -11.08 5.15
N LYS A 65 -4.81 -12.04 5.00
CA LYS A 65 -3.52 -11.97 5.68
C LYS A 65 -2.69 -10.78 5.19
N LEU A 66 -2.73 -10.51 3.89
CA LEU A 66 -2.08 -9.36 3.29
C LEU A 66 -2.57 -8.03 3.91
N ILE A 67 -3.89 -7.88 4.07
CA ILE A 67 -4.48 -6.69 4.68
C ILE A 67 -4.14 -6.60 6.18
N GLU A 68 -4.16 -7.70 6.93
CA GLU A 68 -3.72 -7.71 8.33
C GLU A 68 -2.27 -7.20 8.47
N MET A 69 -1.37 -7.64 7.59
CA MET A 69 0.03 -7.21 7.58
C MET A 69 0.22 -5.75 7.18
N ALA A 70 -0.64 -5.23 6.29
CA ALA A 70 -0.63 -3.82 5.94
C ALA A 70 -1.09 -2.98 7.14
N CYS A 71 -2.25 -3.33 7.74
CA CYS A 71 -2.79 -2.64 8.91
C CYS A 71 -1.85 -2.66 10.12
N SER A 72 -1.04 -3.71 10.32
CA SER A 72 -0.06 -3.75 11.42
C SER A 72 1.13 -2.79 11.23
N GLN A 73 1.27 -2.17 10.05
CA GLN A 73 2.32 -1.21 9.73
C GLN A 73 1.81 0.24 9.65
N LEU A 74 0.50 0.45 9.73
CA LEU A 74 -0.15 1.77 9.79
C LEU A 74 -0.25 2.24 11.25
#